data_AF-A0A4E9E0X2-F1
#
_entry.id   AF-A0A4E9E0X2-F1
#
_cell.length_a   1.000
_cell.length_b   1.000
_cell.length_c   1.000
_cell.angle_alpha   90.00
_cell.angle_beta   90.00
_cell.angle_gamma   90.00
#
_symmetry.space_group_name_H-M   'P 1'
#
loop_
_entity.id
_entity.type
_entity.pdbx_description
1 polymer ?
#
loop_
_entity_poly.entity_id
_entity_poly.type
_entity_poly.pdbx_seq_one_letter_code
_entity_poly.pdbx_strand_id
1 'polypeptide(L)'
;MSLIGGPELGYHSDMKGFLANLAGDATPDKAKFSATSSSDAFVVESQLEKVDQVELINADLELEKHVVFCHDDLEPRNILIKRDGSQSGKWHLAAIIDWEMAGFFPFAYEYGHKDAALGSSNLHFSYYALFKEQSRHLLAGGKSAIKLLEALRAMPNKECRPTIPRTREKVELSSDIRDGWVRKADAGDVGVFTKQDNDDLEMESLKELGYV
;
A
#
# COMPACT_ATOMS: atom_id res chain seq x y z
N MET A 1 1.69 -20.58 -17.05
CA MET A 1 0.68 -19.59 -16.65
C MET A 1 0.92 -19.35 -15.17
N SER A 2 1.37 -18.15 -14.82
CA SER A 2 1.65 -17.80 -13.42
C SER A 2 0.35 -17.37 -12.76
N LEU A 3 0.05 -17.88 -11.57
CA LEU A 3 -1.10 -17.42 -10.80
C LEU A 3 -0.72 -16.11 -10.10
N ILE A 4 -1.67 -15.18 -10.02
CA ILE A 4 -1.55 -13.92 -9.30
C ILE A 4 -2.49 -13.97 -8.10
N GLY A 5 -2.00 -13.69 -6.90
CA GLY A 5 -2.82 -13.70 -5.71
C GLY A 5 -2.17 -14.37 -4.51
N GLY A 6 -2.96 -14.49 -3.44
CA GLY A 6 -2.56 -15.08 -2.17
C GLY A 6 -3.77 -15.65 -1.43
N PRO A 7 -3.56 -16.24 -0.24
CA PRO A 7 -4.63 -16.87 0.54
C PRO A 7 -5.84 -15.96 0.82
N GLU A 8 -5.62 -14.67 1.02
CA GLU A 8 -6.69 -13.71 1.32
C GLU A 8 -7.48 -13.29 0.07
N LEU A 9 -6.79 -13.01 -1.04
CA LEU A 9 -7.38 -12.45 -2.27
C LEU A 9 -7.77 -13.51 -3.31
N GLY A 10 -7.49 -14.78 -3.02
CA GLY A 10 -7.59 -15.88 -3.97
C GLY A 10 -6.55 -15.81 -5.08
N TYR A 11 -6.48 -16.86 -5.90
CA TYR A 11 -5.55 -16.96 -7.03
C TYR A 11 -6.27 -16.75 -8.36
N HIS A 12 -5.69 -15.92 -9.21
CA HIS A 12 -6.24 -15.49 -10.49
C HIS A 12 -5.30 -15.90 -11.63
N SER A 13 -5.87 -16.25 -12.78
CA SER A 13 -5.11 -16.66 -13.97
C SER A 13 -4.50 -15.50 -14.76
N ASP A 14 -4.98 -14.28 -14.51
CA ASP A 14 -4.58 -13.07 -15.22
C ASP A 14 -4.76 -11.82 -14.34
N MET A 15 -4.14 -10.72 -14.76
CA MET A 15 -4.21 -9.44 -14.04
C MET A 15 -5.60 -8.81 -14.03
N LYS A 16 -6.47 -9.07 -15.03
CA LYS A 16 -7.82 -8.49 -15.06
C LYS A 16 -8.71 -9.10 -13.99
N GLY A 17 -8.65 -10.42 -13.82
CA GLY A 17 -9.37 -11.13 -12.76
C GLY A 17 -8.93 -10.66 -11.39
N PHE A 18 -7.62 -10.54 -11.19
CA PHE A 18 -7.06 -10.00 -9.94
C PHE A 18 -7.53 -8.58 -9.63
N LEU A 19 -7.43 -7.65 -10.59
CA LEU A 19 -7.88 -6.26 -10.42
C LEU A 19 -9.40 -6.15 -10.24
N ALA A 20 -10.18 -6.98 -10.93
CA ALA A 20 -11.63 -7.02 -10.76
C ALA A 20 -12.02 -7.50 -9.35
N ASN A 21 -11.30 -8.47 -8.78
CA ASN A 21 -11.50 -8.89 -7.40
C ASN A 21 -11.19 -7.75 -6.43
N LEU A 22 -10.02 -7.11 -6.59
CA LEU A 22 -9.60 -6.00 -5.73
C LEU A 22 -10.58 -4.82 -5.77
N ALA A 23 -11.08 -4.47 -6.96
CA ALA A 23 -12.09 -3.42 -7.13
C ALA A 23 -13.48 -3.83 -6.63
N GLY A 24 -13.83 -5.12 -6.70
CA GLY A 24 -15.08 -5.68 -6.18
C GLY A 24 -15.13 -5.74 -4.65
N ASP A 25 -13.96 -5.89 -4.02
CA ASP A 25 -13.80 -5.77 -2.59
C ASP A 25 -13.83 -4.33 -2.08
N ALA A 26 -13.78 -3.31 -2.95
CA ALA A 26 -14.01 -1.93 -2.52
C ALA A 26 -15.50 -1.66 -2.25
N THR A 27 -15.91 -1.48 -0.99
CA THR A 27 -17.30 -1.10 -0.58
C THR A 27 -17.52 0.42 -0.59
N PRO A 28 -18.77 0.95 -0.55
CA PRO A 28 -19.85 0.88 -1.53
C PRO A 28 -20.23 2.28 -2.08
N ASP A 29 -19.36 3.30 -2.00
CA ASP A 29 -19.68 4.62 -2.59
C ASP A 29 -19.43 4.60 -4.11
N LYS A 30 -20.18 3.73 -4.81
CA LYS A 30 -20.17 3.55 -6.26
C LYS A 30 -20.48 4.85 -7.03
N ALA A 31 -20.94 5.90 -6.34
CA ALA A 31 -21.16 7.21 -6.96
C ALA A 31 -19.86 7.94 -7.29
N LYS A 32 -18.74 7.62 -6.61
CA LYS A 32 -17.44 8.30 -6.76
C LYS A 32 -16.31 7.38 -7.23
N PHE A 33 -16.59 6.10 -7.43
CA PHE A 33 -15.63 5.12 -7.90
C PHE A 33 -16.30 4.16 -8.89
N SER A 34 -15.61 3.88 -9.99
CA SER A 34 -16.00 2.89 -10.98
C SER A 34 -14.78 2.06 -11.40
N ALA A 35 -14.99 0.77 -11.63
CA ALA A 35 -14.00 -0.10 -12.24
C ALA A 35 -14.69 -0.96 -13.30
N THR A 36 -14.19 -0.89 -14.53
CA THR A 36 -14.77 -1.59 -15.68
C THR A 36 -13.71 -2.43 -16.37
N SER A 37 -14.04 -3.69 -16.65
CA SER A 37 -13.20 -4.60 -17.41
C SER A 37 -13.78 -4.82 -18.80
N SER A 38 -12.95 -4.66 -19.83
CA SER A 38 -13.29 -4.92 -21.23
C SER A 38 -12.32 -5.94 -21.85
N SER A 39 -12.55 -6.33 -23.12
CA SER A 39 -11.64 -7.21 -23.86
C SER A 39 -10.21 -6.68 -23.94
N ASP A 40 -10.03 -5.36 -23.95
CA ASP A 40 -8.75 -4.72 -24.28
C ASP A 40 -8.14 -3.94 -23.13
N ALA A 41 -8.94 -3.61 -22.11
CA ALA A 41 -8.49 -2.77 -21.01
C ALA A 41 -9.20 -3.07 -19.68
N PHE A 42 -8.59 -2.56 -18.61
CA PHE A 42 -9.19 -2.38 -17.30
C PHE A 42 -9.13 -0.89 -16.94
N VAL A 43 -10.27 -0.29 -16.66
CA VAL A 43 -10.39 1.16 -16.39
C VAL A 43 -10.85 1.36 -14.96
N VAL A 44 -10.13 2.21 -14.24
CA VAL A 44 -10.48 2.69 -12.91
C VAL A 44 -10.78 4.18 -12.98
N GLU A 45 -11.91 4.60 -12.44
CA GLU A 45 -12.29 6.01 -12.31
C GLU A 45 -12.56 6.31 -10.84
N SER A 46 -12.04 7.43 -10.36
CA SER A 46 -12.19 7.80 -8.96
C SER A 46 -12.30 9.31 -8.79
N GLN A 47 -13.19 9.73 -7.90
CA GLN A 47 -13.29 11.11 -7.39
C GLN A 47 -12.80 11.20 -5.94
N LEU A 48 -12.19 10.13 -5.43
CA LEU A 48 -11.81 10.01 -4.01
C LEU A 48 -10.40 10.54 -3.73
N GLU A 49 -9.48 10.47 -4.70
CA GLU A 49 -8.10 10.98 -4.59
C GLU A 49 -7.63 11.60 -5.92
N LYS A 50 -6.42 12.20 -5.94
CA LYS A 50 -5.81 12.97 -7.06
C LYS A 50 -5.62 12.20 -8.40
N VAL A 51 -6.28 11.06 -8.59
CA VAL A 51 -6.22 10.23 -9.79
C VAL A 51 -7.64 10.06 -10.31
N ASP A 52 -8.00 10.86 -11.32
CA ASP A 52 -9.36 10.88 -11.86
C ASP A 52 -9.70 9.60 -12.64
N GLN A 53 -8.74 9.10 -13.43
CA GLN A 53 -8.91 7.92 -14.26
C GLN A 53 -7.57 7.25 -14.57
N VAL A 54 -7.56 5.91 -14.58
CA VAL A 54 -6.44 5.09 -15.00
C VAL A 54 -6.94 4.00 -15.94
N GLU A 55 -6.34 3.90 -17.12
CA GLU A 55 -6.59 2.83 -18.08
C GLU A 55 -5.35 1.92 -18.20
N LEU A 56 -5.52 0.64 -17.88
CA LEU A 56 -4.55 -0.42 -18.12
C LEU A 56 -4.96 -1.20 -19.37
N ILE A 57 -4.25 -1.01 -20.48
CA ILE A 57 -4.48 -1.80 -21.70
C ILE A 57 -3.82 -3.18 -21.57
N ASN A 58 -4.12 -4.11 -22.48
CA ASN A 58 -3.53 -5.46 -22.47
C ASN A 58 -1.99 -5.48 -22.33
N ALA A 59 -1.27 -4.53 -22.92
CA ALA A 59 0.19 -4.41 -22.76
C ALA A 59 0.62 -4.02 -21.33
N ASP A 60 -0.19 -3.24 -20.62
CA ASP A 60 0.05 -2.90 -19.21
C ASP A 60 -0.28 -4.07 -18.29
N LEU A 61 -1.20 -4.94 -18.70
CA LEU A 61 -1.65 -6.11 -17.94
C LEU A 61 -0.67 -7.29 -18.01
N GLU A 62 0.36 -7.22 -18.85
CA GLU A 62 1.44 -8.21 -18.89
C GLU A 62 2.38 -8.15 -17.65
N LEU A 63 1.99 -7.40 -16.61
CA LEU A 63 2.59 -7.45 -15.27
C LEU A 63 2.62 -8.85 -14.65
N GLU A 64 1.82 -9.79 -15.15
CA GLU A 64 1.92 -11.22 -14.82
C GLU A 64 3.33 -11.79 -15.03
N LYS A 65 4.12 -11.22 -15.96
CA LYS A 65 5.53 -11.59 -16.21
C LYS A 65 6.48 -11.08 -15.13
N HIS A 66 6.01 -10.18 -14.28
CA HIS A 66 6.75 -9.55 -13.18
C HIS A 66 6.23 -9.98 -11.81
N VAL A 67 5.45 -11.05 -11.77
CA VAL A 67 5.00 -11.68 -10.53
C VAL A 67 6.18 -12.27 -9.77
N VAL A 68 6.28 -11.92 -8.49
CA VAL A 68 7.27 -12.41 -7.55
C VAL A 68 6.56 -12.93 -6.29
N PHE A 69 7.29 -13.61 -5.43
CA PHE A 69 6.76 -13.98 -4.11
C PHE A 69 6.88 -12.79 -3.17
N CYS A 70 5.74 -12.26 -2.74
CA CYS A 70 5.59 -11.10 -1.87
C CYS A 70 5.12 -11.56 -0.49
N HIS A 71 5.52 -10.82 0.54
CA HIS A 71 5.05 -11.10 1.91
C HIS A 71 3.66 -10.52 2.15
N ASP A 72 3.36 -9.39 1.51
CA ASP A 72 2.08 -8.65 1.58
C ASP A 72 1.71 -8.09 2.98
N ASP A 73 2.57 -8.33 3.97
CA ASP A 73 2.47 -7.77 5.32
C ASP A 73 3.88 -7.59 5.95
N LEU A 74 4.84 -7.15 5.13
CA LEU A 74 6.21 -6.91 5.63
C LEU A 74 6.23 -5.64 6.48
N GLU A 75 5.83 -5.74 7.74
CA GLU A 75 5.75 -4.64 8.71
C GLU A 75 6.73 -4.87 9.88
N PRO A 76 7.07 -3.85 10.68
CA PRO A 76 8.07 -3.98 11.76
C PRO A 76 7.76 -5.11 12.75
N ARG A 77 6.48 -5.39 13.00
CA ARG A 77 6.02 -6.50 13.87
C ARG A 77 6.44 -7.88 13.35
N ASN A 78 6.68 -8.00 12.05
CA ASN A 78 7.01 -9.24 11.35
C ASN A 78 8.51 -9.38 11.05
N ILE A 79 9.34 -8.44 11.50
CA ILE A 79 10.79 -8.43 11.30
C ILE A 79 11.50 -8.62 12.65
N LEU A 80 12.07 -9.80 12.86
CA LEU A 80 12.83 -10.11 14.07
C LEU A 80 14.29 -9.70 13.88
N ILE A 81 14.82 -8.93 14.81
CA ILE A 81 16.23 -8.53 14.83
C ILE A 81 16.95 -9.12 16.04
N LYS A 82 18.23 -9.46 15.88
CA LYS A 82 19.12 -9.96 16.93
C LYS A 82 20.35 -9.09 17.02
N ARG A 83 20.73 -8.70 18.23
CA ARG A 83 22.00 -8.03 18.49
C ARG A 83 23.12 -9.05 18.62
N ASP A 84 24.26 -8.79 17.99
CA ASP A 84 25.45 -9.60 18.23
C ASP A 84 25.96 -9.40 19.68
N GLY A 85 26.64 -10.42 20.21
CA GLY A 85 27.20 -10.37 21.57
C GLY A 85 28.52 -9.59 21.68
N SER A 86 28.94 -8.90 20.61
CA SER A 86 30.18 -8.14 20.59
C SER A 86 30.00 -6.79 21.29
N GLN A 87 31.07 -6.19 21.80
CA GLN A 87 31.02 -4.84 22.41
C GLN A 87 30.55 -3.76 21.40
N SER A 88 30.64 -4.03 20.09
CA SER A 88 30.14 -3.14 19.05
C SER A 88 28.61 -3.21 18.88
N GLY A 89 27.99 -4.33 19.29
CA GLY A 89 26.55 -4.50 19.41
C GLY A 89 25.76 -4.21 18.14
N LYS A 90 26.17 -4.81 17.01
CA LYS A 90 25.49 -4.67 15.71
C LYS A 90 24.16 -5.42 15.71
N TRP A 91 23.16 -4.86 15.03
CA TRP A 91 21.87 -5.51 14.82
C TRP A 91 21.88 -6.27 13.49
N HIS A 92 21.31 -7.47 13.51
CA HIS A 92 21.16 -8.34 12.35
C HIS A 92 19.70 -8.77 12.22
N LEU A 93 19.24 -8.97 10.98
CA LEU A 93 18.00 -9.67 10.72
C LEU A 93 18.11 -11.11 11.24
N ALA A 94 17.21 -11.49 12.12
CA ALA A 94 17.13 -12.84 12.66
C ALA A 94 16.13 -13.70 11.87
N ALA A 95 14.95 -13.14 11.57
CA ALA A 95 13.92 -13.80 10.77
C ALA A 95 12.89 -12.77 10.24
N ILE A 96 12.18 -13.17 9.19
CA ILE A 96 10.92 -12.58 8.76
C ILE A 96 9.84 -13.63 9.03
N ILE A 97 8.77 -13.24 9.72
CA ILE A 97 7.72 -14.13 10.21
C ILE A 97 6.35 -13.68 9.69
N ASP A 98 5.31 -14.48 9.99
CA ASP A 98 3.92 -14.13 9.67
C ASP A 98 3.59 -14.08 8.17
N TRP A 99 3.90 -15.18 7.49
CA TRP A 99 3.74 -15.34 6.05
C TRP A 99 2.30 -15.69 5.61
N GLU A 100 1.29 -15.47 6.46
CA GLU A 100 -0.09 -15.90 6.16
C GLU A 100 -0.74 -15.09 5.02
N MET A 101 -0.27 -13.86 4.82
CA MET A 101 -0.68 -12.96 3.74
C MET A 101 0.15 -13.16 2.47
N ALA A 102 1.21 -13.97 2.53
CA ALA A 102 2.16 -14.09 1.44
C ALA A 102 1.53 -14.73 0.20
N GLY A 103 1.96 -14.26 -0.97
CA GLY A 103 1.40 -14.68 -2.24
C GLY A 103 2.28 -14.30 -3.42
N PHE A 104 1.75 -14.54 -4.61
CA PHE A 104 2.42 -14.25 -5.87
C PHE A 104 1.79 -13.02 -6.51
N PHE A 105 2.49 -11.88 -6.43
CA PHE A 105 1.99 -10.61 -6.93
C PHE A 105 3.06 -9.90 -7.75
N PRO A 106 2.70 -9.03 -8.71
CA PRO A 106 3.67 -8.05 -9.20
C PRO A 106 4.18 -7.24 -8.01
N PHE A 107 5.49 -7.03 -7.86
CA PHE A 107 6.02 -6.29 -6.70
C PHE A 107 5.41 -4.88 -6.56
N ALA A 108 4.99 -4.27 -7.67
CA ALA A 108 4.26 -3.01 -7.69
C ALA A 108 2.93 -3.06 -6.89
N TYR A 109 2.30 -4.22 -6.76
CA TYR A 109 1.14 -4.40 -5.89
C TYR A 109 1.51 -4.23 -4.41
N GLU A 110 2.43 -5.04 -3.87
CA GLU A 110 2.88 -4.93 -2.47
C GLU A 110 3.44 -3.52 -2.19
N TYR A 111 4.19 -2.96 -3.14
CA TYR A 111 4.75 -1.61 -3.04
C TYR A 111 3.69 -0.49 -2.99
N GLY A 112 2.59 -0.66 -3.74
CA GLY A 112 1.45 0.27 -3.74
C GLY A 112 0.54 0.07 -2.54
N HIS A 113 0.35 -1.18 -2.11
CA HIS A 113 -0.45 -1.55 -0.94
C HIS A 113 0.07 -0.89 0.34
N LYS A 114 1.40 -0.67 0.45
CA LYS A 114 2.01 0.13 1.52
C LYS A 114 1.44 1.55 1.67
N ASP A 115 1.01 2.19 0.59
CA ASP A 115 0.43 3.54 0.65
C ASP A 115 -0.92 3.52 1.39
N ALA A 116 -1.66 2.41 1.28
CA ALA A 116 -2.93 2.24 1.97
C ALA A 116 -2.77 1.70 3.40
N ALA A 117 -1.76 0.86 3.64
CA ALA A 117 -1.41 0.36 4.98
C ALA A 117 -0.93 1.46 5.94
N LEU A 118 -0.30 2.53 5.41
CA LEU A 118 0.12 3.68 6.22
C LEU A 118 -1.09 4.42 6.80
N GLY A 119 -1.30 4.25 8.10
CA GLY A 119 -2.51 4.74 8.77
C GLY A 119 -3.24 3.68 9.59
N SER A 120 -3.09 2.41 9.19
CA SER A 120 -3.90 1.30 9.67
C SER A 120 -3.01 0.20 10.27
N SER A 121 -2.50 -0.71 9.45
CA SER A 121 -1.59 -1.78 9.87
C SER A 121 -0.15 -1.30 10.11
N ASN A 122 0.21 -0.10 9.64
CA ASN A 122 1.50 0.56 9.89
C ASN A 122 1.33 1.98 10.45
N LEU A 123 1.80 2.17 11.69
CA LEU A 123 1.80 3.46 12.39
C LEU A 123 3.17 4.19 12.35
N HIS A 124 4.17 3.61 11.67
CA HIS A 124 5.55 4.08 11.64
C HIS A 124 5.92 4.63 10.25
N PHE A 125 5.78 5.94 10.07
CA PHE A 125 6.19 6.61 8.83
C PHE A 125 7.67 6.40 8.50
N SER A 126 8.56 6.35 9.50
CA SER A 126 9.99 6.07 9.27
C SER A 126 10.22 4.72 8.59
N TYR A 127 9.47 3.69 8.99
CA TYR A 127 9.54 2.38 8.35
C TYR A 127 8.95 2.41 6.94
N TYR A 128 7.78 3.02 6.77
CA TYR A 128 7.16 3.22 5.46
C TYR A 128 8.13 3.92 4.49
N ALA A 129 8.72 5.05 4.90
CA ALA A 129 9.66 5.81 4.08
C ALA A 129 10.91 4.99 3.74
N LEU A 130 11.48 4.27 4.72
CA LEU A 130 12.60 3.37 4.50
C LEU A 130 12.25 2.25 3.50
N PHE A 131 11.07 1.64 3.64
CA PHE A 131 10.60 0.61 2.71
C PHE A 131 10.51 1.16 1.29
N LYS A 132 9.87 2.32 1.09
CA LYS A 132 9.74 2.94 -0.24
C LYS A 132 11.11 3.25 -0.83
N GLU A 133 12.00 3.89 -0.06
CA GLU A 133 13.35 4.23 -0.49
C GLU A 133 14.15 2.98 -0.91
N GLN A 134 14.20 1.97 -0.03
CA GLN A 134 15.06 0.81 -0.22
C GLN A 134 14.51 -0.16 -1.26
N SER A 135 13.19 -0.23 -1.47
CA SER A 135 12.58 -1.19 -2.39
C SER A 135 12.20 -0.61 -3.76
N ARG A 136 12.30 0.71 -3.96
CA ARG A 136 11.95 1.36 -5.24
C ARG A 136 12.63 0.74 -6.46
N HIS A 137 13.87 0.28 -6.31
CA HIS A 137 14.65 -0.33 -7.40
C HIS A 137 14.13 -1.71 -7.82
N LEU A 138 13.26 -2.34 -7.02
CA LEU A 138 12.63 -3.63 -7.31
C LEU A 138 11.35 -3.49 -8.16
N LEU A 139 10.89 -2.25 -8.43
CA LEU A 139 9.75 -2.00 -9.32
C LEU A 139 10.08 -2.39 -10.76
N ALA A 140 9.75 -3.63 -11.12
CA ALA A 140 9.82 -4.14 -12.49
C ALA A 140 8.54 -3.82 -13.28
N GLY A 141 8.62 -3.78 -14.62
CA GLY A 141 7.47 -3.51 -15.50
C GLY A 141 7.30 -2.07 -15.96
N GLY A 142 8.20 -1.16 -15.59
CA GLY A 142 8.28 0.20 -16.15
C GLY A 142 6.96 0.98 -16.04
N LYS A 143 6.42 1.41 -17.20
CA LYS A 143 5.15 2.16 -17.24
C LYS A 143 3.95 1.36 -16.76
N SER A 144 3.94 0.05 -16.99
CA SER A 144 2.85 -0.84 -16.55
C SER A 144 2.74 -0.86 -15.03
N ALA A 145 3.89 -0.91 -14.34
CA ALA A 145 3.94 -0.85 -12.88
C ALA A 145 3.47 0.51 -12.33
N ILE A 146 3.84 1.61 -12.99
CA ILE A 146 3.37 2.96 -12.63
C ILE A 146 1.85 3.04 -12.73
N LYS A 147 1.27 2.53 -13.83
CA LYS A 147 -0.19 2.47 -14.00
C LYS A 147 -0.88 1.61 -12.94
N LEU A 148 -0.27 0.49 -12.54
CA LEU A 148 -0.80 -0.31 -11.44
C LEU A 148 -0.81 0.50 -10.13
N LEU A 149 0.26 1.22 -9.81
CA LEU A 149 0.32 2.09 -8.63
C LEU A 149 -0.76 3.19 -8.66
N GLU A 150 -0.96 3.82 -9.83
CA GLU A 150 -2.03 4.81 -10.04
C GLU A 150 -3.41 4.19 -9.83
N ALA A 151 -3.66 2.99 -10.36
CA ALA A 151 -4.92 2.29 -10.21
C ALA A 151 -5.19 1.91 -8.74
N LEU A 152 -4.19 1.40 -8.02
CA LEU A 152 -4.30 1.07 -6.60
C LEU A 152 -4.64 2.30 -5.75
N ARG A 153 -4.08 3.47 -6.11
CA ARG A 153 -4.39 4.75 -5.45
C ARG A 153 -5.83 5.21 -5.74
N ALA A 154 -6.33 4.97 -6.94
CA ALA A 154 -7.69 5.33 -7.32
C ALA A 154 -8.75 4.40 -6.69
N MET A 155 -8.38 3.17 -6.30
CA MET A 155 -9.28 2.21 -5.69
C MET A 155 -9.58 2.53 -4.20
N PRO A 156 -10.84 2.44 -3.75
CA PRO A 156 -11.17 2.58 -2.34
C PRO A 156 -10.60 1.40 -1.57
N ASN A 157 -9.80 1.66 -0.53
CA ASN A 157 -9.32 0.61 0.35
C ASN A 157 -10.19 0.53 1.61
N LYS A 158 -10.69 -0.68 1.93
CA LYS A 158 -11.40 -1.01 3.18
C LYS A 158 -10.55 -0.75 4.43
N GLU A 159 -9.23 -0.86 4.29
CA GLU A 159 -8.27 -0.65 5.39
C GLU A 159 -7.91 0.81 5.63
N CYS A 160 -8.33 1.74 4.77
CA CYS A 160 -8.18 3.18 5.00
C CYS A 160 -9.15 3.63 6.12
N ARG A 161 -8.83 3.26 7.37
CA ARG A 161 -9.25 4.03 8.55
C ARG A 161 -8.30 5.21 8.73
N PRO A 162 -8.79 6.33 9.26
CA PRO A 162 -8.46 7.63 8.72
C PRO A 162 -7.20 8.19 9.38
N THR A 163 -6.54 9.07 8.62
CA THR A 163 -5.86 10.31 9.03
C THR A 163 -4.82 10.33 10.16
N ILE A 164 -4.76 9.42 11.13
CA ILE A 164 -3.96 9.62 12.35
C ILE A 164 -2.46 9.70 12.08
N PRO A 165 -1.77 8.67 11.55
CA PRO A 165 -0.38 8.82 11.14
C PRO A 165 -0.17 9.89 10.07
N ARG A 166 -1.15 10.12 9.18
CA ARG A 166 -0.99 11.07 8.08
C ARG A 166 -1.00 12.53 8.56
N THR A 167 -1.92 12.85 9.46
CA THR A 167 -2.06 14.13 10.16
C THR A 167 -0.90 14.31 11.13
N ARG A 168 -0.55 13.26 11.90
CA ARG A 168 0.61 13.24 12.80
C ARG A 168 1.88 13.64 12.07
N GLU A 169 2.17 12.92 10.99
CA GLU A 169 3.41 13.04 10.23
C GLU A 169 3.37 14.20 9.23
N LYS A 170 2.24 14.92 9.15
CA LYS A 170 1.99 16.01 8.21
C LYS A 170 2.41 15.63 6.79
N VAL A 171 1.95 14.47 6.33
CA VAL A 171 2.29 13.96 5.00
C VAL A 171 1.34 14.47 3.94
N GLU A 172 1.82 14.46 2.70
CA GLU A 172 1.05 14.66 1.50
C GLU A 172 1.44 13.64 0.44
N LEU A 173 0.54 13.39 -0.51
CA LEU A 173 0.87 12.56 -1.67
C LEU A 173 1.84 13.29 -2.58
N SER A 174 2.99 12.65 -2.85
CA SER A 174 3.95 13.08 -3.86
C SER A 174 3.32 13.05 -5.26
N SER A 175 3.80 13.95 -6.11
CA SER A 175 3.46 13.96 -7.54
C SER A 175 4.06 12.76 -8.27
N ASP A 176 5.18 12.21 -7.80
CA ASP A 176 5.68 10.92 -8.26
C ASP A 176 4.99 9.81 -7.47
N ILE A 177 4.16 9.03 -8.16
CA ILE A 177 3.40 7.91 -7.56
C ILE A 177 4.32 6.94 -6.80
N ARG A 178 5.58 6.80 -7.24
CA ARG A 178 6.55 5.87 -6.65
C ARG A 178 7.00 6.31 -5.26
N ASP A 179 6.94 7.59 -4.94
CA ASP A 179 7.33 8.08 -3.61
C ASP A 179 6.17 7.91 -2.60
N GLY A 180 4.92 7.85 -3.07
CA GLY A 180 3.75 7.70 -2.22
C GLY A 180 3.55 8.90 -1.29
N TRP A 181 3.32 8.66 0.00
CA TRP A 181 3.25 9.68 1.04
C TRP A 181 4.63 10.23 1.41
N VAL A 182 4.78 11.55 1.40
CA VAL A 182 6.00 12.26 1.81
C VAL A 182 5.67 13.31 2.86
N ARG A 183 6.58 13.59 3.80
CA ARG A 183 6.38 14.69 4.76
C ARG A 183 6.37 16.02 4.00
N LYS A 184 5.44 16.91 4.37
CA LYS A 184 5.43 18.28 3.86
C LYS A 184 6.72 18.99 4.25
N ALA A 185 7.18 19.92 3.40
CA ALA A 185 8.41 20.67 3.63
C ALA A 185 8.37 21.51 4.92
N ASP A 186 7.18 21.90 5.38
CA ASP A 186 6.93 22.66 6.61
C ASP A 186 6.62 21.78 7.84
N ALA A 187 6.72 20.45 7.72
CA ALA A 187 6.33 19.54 8.79
C ALA A 187 7.13 19.77 10.08
N GLY A 188 8.41 20.16 9.96
CA GLY A 188 9.33 20.34 11.08
C GLY A 188 9.71 19.01 11.75
N ASP A 189 10.13 19.09 13.02
CA ASP A 189 10.30 17.89 13.84
C ASP A 189 8.93 17.40 14.30
N VAL A 190 8.52 16.23 13.78
CA VAL A 190 7.30 15.55 14.22
C VAL A 190 7.67 14.84 15.51
N GLY A 191 7.47 15.52 16.64
CA GLY A 191 7.89 15.05 17.97
C GLY A 191 7.35 13.66 18.35
N VAL A 192 7.80 13.13 19.48
CA VAL A 192 7.35 11.83 19.99
C VAL A 192 5.91 11.95 20.46
N PHE A 193 5.00 11.23 19.81
CA PHE A 193 3.62 11.09 20.26
C PHE A 193 3.55 10.18 21.49
N THR A 194 2.91 10.67 22.54
CA THR A 194 2.59 9.88 23.72
C THR A 194 1.44 8.92 23.41
N LYS A 195 1.21 7.94 24.29
CA LYS A 195 0.03 7.09 24.19
C LYS A 195 -1.27 7.91 24.20
N GLN A 196 -1.34 8.93 25.05
CA GLN A 196 -2.52 9.80 25.13
C GLN A 196 -2.79 10.53 23.82
N ASP A 197 -1.74 11.02 23.15
CA ASP A 197 -1.90 11.71 21.86
C ASP A 197 -2.45 10.76 20.77
N ASN A 198 -2.10 9.47 20.83
CA ASN A 198 -2.68 8.47 19.93
C ASN A 198 -4.15 8.20 20.27
N ASP A 199 -4.47 8.04 21.55
CA ASP A 199 -5.85 7.80 22.02
C ASP A 199 -6.76 9.00 21.64
N ASP A 200 -6.25 10.23 21.75
CA ASP A 200 -6.99 11.46 21.39
C ASP A 200 -7.22 11.58 19.88
N LEU A 201 -6.19 11.27 19.06
CA LEU A 201 -6.32 11.25 17.60
C LEU A 201 -7.26 10.14 17.10
N GLU A 202 -7.26 8.98 17.77
CA GLU A 202 -8.21 7.91 17.50
C GLU A 202 -9.64 8.36 17.78
N MET A 203 -9.88 9.03 18.91
CA MET A 203 -11.19 9.58 19.23
C MET A 203 -11.64 10.67 18.26
N GLU A 204 -10.74 11.53 17.77
CA GLU A 204 -11.06 12.54 16.74
C GLU A 204 -11.47 11.86 15.42
N SER A 205 -10.69 10.86 15.00
CA SER A 205 -10.95 10.06 13.80
C SER A 205 -12.28 9.31 13.85
N LEU A 206 -12.61 8.72 15.00
CA LEU A 206 -13.88 8.02 15.18
C LEU A 206 -15.08 8.98 15.13
N LYS A 207 -14.92 10.22 15.62
CA LYS A 207 -15.95 11.27 15.49
C LYS A 207 -16.15 11.71 14.05
N GLU A 208 -15.06 11.94 13.29
CA GLU A 208 -15.14 12.30 11.87
C GLU A 208 -15.87 11.22 11.04
N LEU A 209 -15.67 9.95 11.40
CA LEU A 209 -16.34 8.81 10.77
C LEU A 209 -17.75 8.53 11.31
N GLY A 210 -18.21 9.28 12.32
CA GLY A 210 -19.55 9.14 12.90
C GLY A 210 -19.76 7.89 13.74
N TYR A 211 -18.68 7.30 14.28
CA TYR A 211 -18.77 6.14 15.18
C TYR A 211 -19.02 6.51 16.65
N VAL A 212 -18.70 7.75 17.05
CA VAL A 212 -18.88 8.29 18.43
C VAL A 212 -19.31 9.75 18.40
#